data_AF-A0A8J4JHI2-F1
#
_entry.id   AF-A0A8J4JHI2-F1
#
_cell.length_a   1.000
_cell.length_b   1.000
_cell.length_c   1.000
_cell.angle_alpha   90.00
_cell.angle_beta   90.00
_cell.angle_gamma   90.00
#
_symmetry.space_group_name_H-M   'P 1'
#
loop_
_entity.id
_entity.type
_entity.pdbx_description
1 polymer ?
#
loop_
_entity_poly.entity_id
_entity_poly.type
_entity_poly.pdbx_seq_one_letter_code
_entity_poly.pdbx_strand_id
1 'polypeptide(L)'
;LQCPVYVIESEWNDETPAKRVELTCNTSDEALPVYWKKGSELKGTGQTLIAEVKEFPDAGNYTCLTANTHEIVSYDFFLITKIDSNGQMIRSILKSFKEPNRSFLKCEAKNYSGIFVCSWMIENESPNVKFTIRSLKGSQADVTCSSPVAHTDKSVTEYTAQCQKENYCPFAEEHQPIEMFLEVIDEVEYENYTSSFFIRDIIKPDPPQCQYAATNGTVTWTYPRTWSTPKSYFPLTFRVKVESTKKRKNQVYDAEEQSIQIPMTGPKDKISVQARDRYHNSSWSEWSSLCR
;
A
#
# COMPACT_ATOMS: atom_id res chain seq x y z
N LEU A 1 -23.43 -14.08 -13.46
CA LEU A 1 -22.30 -14.99 -13.69
C LEU A 1 -21.10 -14.38 -12.96
N GLN A 2 -20.66 -15.00 -11.86
CA GLN A 2 -19.46 -14.57 -11.16
C GLN A 2 -18.27 -15.20 -11.88
N CYS A 3 -17.31 -14.38 -12.31
CA CYS A 3 -16.14 -14.83 -13.05
C CYS A 3 -15.22 -15.66 -12.13
N PRO A 4 -15.03 -16.97 -12.35
CA PRO A 4 -13.98 -17.69 -11.65
C PRO A 4 -12.62 -17.19 -12.16
N VAL A 5 -11.79 -16.71 -11.25
CA VAL A 5 -10.44 -16.22 -11.50
C VAL A 5 -9.47 -17.17 -10.80
N TYR A 6 -8.50 -17.71 -11.53
CA TYR A 6 -7.48 -18.61 -11.00
C TYR A 6 -6.12 -17.94 -11.10
N VAL A 7 -5.35 -18.01 -10.03
CA VAL A 7 -3.97 -17.53 -10.00
C VAL A 7 -3.05 -18.74 -10.15
N ILE A 8 -2.26 -18.74 -11.22
CA ILE A 8 -1.34 -19.82 -11.57
C ILE A 8 0.08 -19.38 -11.23
N GLU A 9 0.69 -20.04 -10.25
CA GLU A 9 2.12 -19.92 -9.99
C GLU A 9 2.92 -20.60 -11.10
N SER A 10 3.78 -19.82 -11.77
CA SER A 10 4.64 -20.27 -12.87
C SER A 10 6.10 -19.93 -12.57
N GLU A 11 6.95 -20.95 -12.52
CA GLU A 11 8.39 -20.78 -12.33
C GLU A 11 9.00 -20.19 -13.60
N TRP A 12 9.60 -19.01 -13.49
CA TRP A 12 9.97 -18.18 -14.64
C TRP A 12 11.39 -18.49 -15.13
N ASN A 13 11.56 -19.68 -15.73
CA ASN A 13 12.78 -20.12 -16.40
C ASN A 13 12.47 -21.02 -17.62
N ASP A 14 13.46 -21.25 -18.48
CA ASP A 14 13.30 -22.01 -19.72
C ASP A 14 13.21 -23.54 -19.51
N GLU A 15 13.62 -24.04 -18.34
CA GLU A 15 13.75 -25.48 -18.07
C GLU A 15 12.45 -26.09 -17.51
N THR A 16 11.68 -25.32 -16.74
CA THR A 16 10.50 -25.83 -16.04
C THR A 16 9.32 -25.94 -17.00
N PRO A 17 8.67 -27.11 -17.12
CA PRO A 17 7.55 -27.29 -18.03
C PRO A 17 6.32 -26.47 -17.63
N ALA A 18 5.39 -26.33 -18.56
CA ALA A 18 4.11 -25.68 -18.32
C ALA A 18 3.29 -26.43 -17.25
N LYS A 19 2.54 -25.68 -16.45
CA LYS A 19 1.61 -26.24 -15.48
C LYS A 19 0.33 -26.69 -16.19
N ARG A 20 -0.09 -27.93 -15.96
CA ARG A 20 -1.31 -28.49 -16.53
C ARG A 20 -2.48 -28.21 -15.60
N VAL A 21 -3.48 -27.48 -16.09
CA VAL A 21 -4.69 -27.09 -15.33
C VAL A 21 -5.90 -27.67 -16.04
N GLU A 22 -6.71 -28.44 -15.32
CA GLU A 22 -7.96 -28.99 -15.84
C GLU A 22 -9.10 -27.99 -15.64
N LEU A 23 -9.71 -27.57 -16.74
CA LEU A 23 -10.91 -26.76 -16.79
C LEU A 23 -12.11 -27.66 -17.09
N THR A 24 -13.23 -27.43 -16.40
CA THR A 24 -14.49 -28.16 -16.62
C THR A 24 -15.59 -27.17 -16.96
N CYS A 25 -16.31 -27.43 -18.05
CA CYS A 25 -17.36 -26.55 -18.52
C CYS A 25 -18.53 -26.64 -17.54
N ASN A 26 -18.98 -25.49 -17.02
CA ASN A 26 -20.01 -25.46 -15.99
C ASN A 26 -21.42 -25.58 -16.59
N THR A 27 -21.76 -26.80 -17.00
CA THR A 27 -23.08 -27.17 -17.54
C THR A 27 -23.71 -28.28 -16.70
N SER A 28 -25.02 -28.23 -16.52
CA SER A 28 -25.80 -29.30 -15.88
C SER A 28 -26.08 -30.48 -16.82
N ASP A 29 -25.88 -30.30 -18.12
CA ASP A 29 -26.04 -31.34 -19.14
C ASP A 29 -24.67 -31.81 -19.61
N GLU A 30 -24.25 -32.97 -19.12
CA GLU A 30 -22.96 -33.59 -19.46
C GLU A 30 -22.91 -34.06 -20.93
N ALA A 31 -24.05 -34.33 -21.55
CA ALA A 31 -24.13 -34.77 -22.94
C ALA A 31 -24.11 -33.60 -23.94
N LEU A 32 -24.21 -32.36 -23.44
CA LEU A 32 -24.17 -31.16 -24.28
C LEU A 32 -22.82 -31.06 -25.02
N PRO A 33 -22.81 -31.05 -26.36
CA PRO A 33 -21.57 -30.88 -27.10
C PRO A 33 -21.04 -29.46 -26.94
N VAL A 34 -19.83 -29.33 -26.40
CA VAL A 34 -19.16 -28.05 -26.14
C VAL A 34 -17.74 -28.04 -26.69
N TYR A 35 -17.18 -26.83 -26.84
CA TYR A 35 -15.79 -26.60 -27.17
C TYR A 35 -15.24 -25.37 -26.45
N TRP A 36 -13.91 -25.30 -26.35
CA TRP A 36 -13.20 -24.25 -25.65
C TRP A 36 -12.45 -23.33 -26.60
N LYS A 37 -12.55 -22.03 -26.34
CA LYS A 37 -11.78 -21.00 -27.04
C LYS A 37 -10.99 -20.13 -26.08
N LYS A 38 -9.88 -19.61 -26.59
CA LYS A 38 -9.14 -18.52 -25.98
C LYS A 38 -8.93 -17.42 -27.00
N GLY A 39 -9.57 -16.28 -26.79
CA GLY A 39 -9.69 -15.27 -27.85
C GLY A 39 -10.38 -15.87 -29.08
N SER A 40 -9.68 -15.89 -30.22
CA SER A 40 -10.16 -16.50 -31.46
C SER A 40 -9.73 -17.96 -31.65
N GLU A 41 -8.81 -18.48 -30.83
CA GLU A 41 -8.19 -19.78 -31.03
C GLU A 41 -9.00 -20.91 -30.39
N LEU A 42 -9.21 -22.00 -31.12
CA LEU A 42 -9.82 -23.23 -30.60
C LEU A 42 -8.79 -24.00 -29.77
N LYS A 43 -9.09 -24.24 -28.50
CA LYS A 43 -8.18 -24.94 -27.57
C LYS A 43 -8.54 -26.41 -27.34
N GLY A 44 -9.81 -26.79 -27.51
CA GLY A 44 -10.23 -28.18 -27.36
C GLY A 44 -11.74 -28.36 -27.51
N THR A 45 -12.17 -29.61 -27.53
CA THR A 45 -13.58 -30.01 -27.58
C THR A 45 -13.90 -30.95 -26.42
N GLY A 46 -15.17 -30.99 -26.01
CA GLY A 46 -15.63 -31.76 -24.86
C GLY A 46 -15.70 -30.96 -23.56
N GLN A 47 -16.25 -31.60 -22.53
CA GLN A 47 -16.56 -30.93 -21.26
C GLN A 47 -15.32 -30.46 -20.50
N THR A 48 -14.22 -31.20 -20.61
CA THR A 48 -12.96 -30.87 -19.95
C THR A 48 -11.90 -30.39 -20.94
N LEU A 49 -11.08 -29.44 -20.52
CA LEU A 49 -9.91 -28.97 -21.24
C LEU A 49 -8.70 -29.01 -20.31
N ILE A 50 -7.60 -29.61 -20.76
CA ILE A 50 -6.30 -29.49 -20.08
C ILE A 50 -5.55 -28.32 -20.71
N ALA A 51 -5.48 -27.21 -19.98
CA ALA A 51 -4.71 -26.03 -20.38
C ALA A 51 -3.26 -26.17 -19.86
N GLU A 52 -2.30 -25.90 -20.73
CA GLU A 52 -0.89 -25.78 -20.38
C GLU A 52 -0.57 -24.31 -20.20
N VAL A 53 -0.14 -23.91 -19.00
CA VAL A 53 0.09 -22.52 -18.62
C VAL A 53 1.54 -22.34 -18.18
N LYS A 54 2.30 -21.54 -18.92
CA LYS A 54 3.69 -21.21 -18.61
C LYS A 54 3.92 -19.70 -18.63
N GLU A 55 3.53 -19.03 -19.71
CA GLU A 55 3.82 -17.61 -19.94
C GLU A 55 2.54 -16.77 -20.07
N PHE A 56 2.67 -15.43 -20.12
CA PHE A 56 1.52 -14.53 -20.23
C PHE A 56 0.59 -14.80 -21.43
N PRO A 57 1.07 -15.20 -22.62
CA PRO A 57 0.19 -15.63 -23.70
C PRO A 57 -0.69 -16.82 -23.37
N ASP A 58 -0.41 -17.59 -22.31
CA ASP A 58 -1.21 -18.71 -21.79
C ASP A 58 -2.23 -18.26 -20.74
N ALA A 59 -2.12 -17.04 -20.20
CA ALA A 59 -3.08 -16.45 -19.28
C ALA A 59 -4.30 -15.82 -19.97
N GLY A 60 -5.27 -15.32 -19.20
CA GLY A 60 -6.48 -14.67 -19.71
C GLY A 60 -7.70 -15.58 -19.79
N ASN A 61 -8.66 -15.21 -20.63
CA ASN A 61 -10.00 -15.81 -20.61
C ASN A 61 -10.12 -17.08 -21.49
N TYR A 62 -10.48 -18.19 -20.86
CA TYR A 62 -10.87 -19.45 -21.50
C TYR A 62 -12.38 -19.56 -21.47
N THR A 63 -13.01 -19.64 -22.64
CA THR A 63 -14.46 -19.64 -22.78
C THR A 63 -14.93 -20.99 -23.27
N CYS A 64 -15.86 -21.61 -22.56
CA CYS A 64 -16.60 -22.77 -23.01
C CYS A 64 -17.86 -22.32 -23.78
N LEU A 65 -18.06 -22.85 -24.98
CA LEU A 65 -19.21 -22.54 -25.82
C LEU A 65 -19.90 -23.81 -26.30
N THR A 66 -21.20 -23.71 -26.54
CA THR A 66 -21.98 -24.77 -27.17
C THR A 66 -21.55 -24.97 -28.62
N ALA A 67 -21.44 -26.23 -29.07
CA ALA A 67 -21.02 -26.54 -30.44
C ALA A 67 -22.04 -26.08 -31.49
N ASN A 68 -23.33 -26.07 -31.12
CA ASN A 68 -24.44 -25.85 -32.07
C ASN A 68 -24.81 -24.37 -32.20
N THR A 69 -24.95 -23.65 -31.08
CA THR A 69 -25.39 -22.25 -31.07
C THR A 69 -24.25 -21.24 -30.88
N HIS A 70 -23.05 -21.72 -30.53
CA HIS A 70 -21.90 -20.88 -30.17
C HIS A 70 -22.19 -19.94 -28.98
N GLU A 71 -23.15 -20.31 -28.15
CA GLU A 71 -23.48 -19.58 -26.94
C GLU A 71 -22.47 -19.89 -25.84
N ILE A 72 -22.12 -18.87 -25.06
CA ILE A 72 -21.20 -19.00 -23.94
C ILE A 72 -21.90 -19.76 -22.81
N VAL A 73 -21.30 -20.86 -22.38
CA VAL A 73 -21.76 -21.66 -21.24
C VAL A 73 -21.07 -21.20 -19.96
N SER A 74 -19.75 -21.14 -20.00
CA SER A 74 -18.92 -20.73 -18.88
C SER A 74 -17.63 -20.08 -19.37
N TYR A 75 -16.92 -19.45 -18.44
CA TYR A 75 -15.63 -18.84 -18.72
C TYR A 75 -14.76 -18.90 -17.46
N ASP A 76 -13.46 -19.07 -17.65
CA ASP A 76 -12.44 -19.19 -16.61
C ASP A 76 -11.29 -18.24 -16.94
N PHE A 77 -10.92 -17.36 -16.00
CA PHE A 77 -9.88 -16.36 -16.23
C PHE A 77 -8.60 -16.73 -15.48
N PHE A 78 -7.48 -16.86 -16.20
CA PHE A 78 -6.18 -17.14 -15.61
C PHE A 78 -5.36 -15.87 -15.42
N LEU A 79 -4.82 -15.72 -14.22
CA LEU A 79 -3.75 -14.81 -13.87
C LEU A 79 -2.48 -15.61 -13.61
N ILE A 80 -1.31 -15.02 -13.83
CA ILE A 80 -0.03 -15.67 -13.59
C ILE A 80 0.74 -14.94 -12.50
N THR A 81 1.20 -15.69 -11.50
CA THR A 81 2.22 -15.27 -10.56
C THR A 81 3.57 -15.81 -11.01
N LYS A 82 4.53 -14.93 -11.27
CA LYS A 82 5.92 -15.32 -11.55
C LYS A 82 6.61 -15.72 -10.26
N ILE A 83 7.17 -16.92 -10.20
CA ILE A 83 8.01 -17.38 -9.09
C ILE A 83 9.42 -17.70 -9.58
N ASP A 84 10.41 -17.51 -8.71
CA ASP A 84 11.79 -17.96 -8.95
C ASP A 84 11.96 -19.45 -8.63
N SER A 85 13.17 -19.98 -8.83
CA SER A 85 13.49 -21.39 -8.55
C SER A 85 13.44 -21.78 -7.08
N ASN A 86 13.31 -20.82 -6.17
CA ASN A 86 13.10 -21.05 -4.73
C ASN A 86 11.61 -20.96 -4.36
N GLY A 87 10.71 -20.76 -5.33
CA GLY A 87 9.30 -20.54 -5.10
C GLY A 87 8.96 -19.14 -4.57
N GLN A 88 9.88 -18.18 -4.65
CA GLN A 88 9.61 -16.81 -4.23
C GLN A 88 8.99 -16.00 -5.36
N MET A 89 7.95 -15.23 -5.04
CA MET A 89 7.29 -14.36 -6.01
C MET A 89 8.24 -13.26 -6.51
N ILE A 90 8.42 -13.20 -7.82
CA ILE A 90 9.19 -12.15 -8.50
C ILE A 90 8.37 -10.86 -8.47
N ARG A 91 9.01 -9.76 -8.05
CA ARG A 91 8.38 -8.44 -7.88
C ARG A 91 8.83 -7.49 -8.98
N SER A 92 7.94 -7.15 -9.89
CA SER A 92 8.16 -6.28 -11.04
C SER A 92 7.16 -5.15 -11.18
N ILE A 93 5.93 -5.27 -10.69
CA ILE A 93 4.91 -4.24 -10.92
C ILE A 93 5.13 -3.03 -10.01
N LEU A 94 5.29 -3.24 -8.70
CA LEU A 94 5.46 -2.14 -7.74
C LEU A 94 6.90 -1.67 -7.63
N LYS A 95 7.08 -0.35 -7.53
CA LYS A 95 8.33 0.29 -7.15
C LYS A 95 8.46 0.30 -5.63
N SER A 96 9.58 -0.19 -5.11
CA SER A 96 9.85 -0.16 -3.67
C SER A 96 10.26 1.22 -3.17
N PHE A 97 9.85 1.56 -1.94
CA PHE A 97 10.36 2.71 -1.19
C PHE A 97 11.86 2.54 -0.88
N LYS A 98 12.62 3.64 -0.93
CA LYS A 98 14.04 3.68 -0.56
C LYS A 98 14.16 3.99 0.94
N GLU A 99 14.71 3.04 1.69
CA GLU A 99 15.16 3.10 3.12
C GLU A 99 14.13 2.84 4.24
N PRO A 100 14.55 2.19 5.36
CA PRO A 100 15.77 1.39 5.53
C PRO A 100 15.64 -0.05 4.98
N ASN A 101 14.41 -0.58 4.88
CA ASN A 101 14.10 -1.88 4.28
C ASN A 101 13.30 -1.70 3.00
N ARG A 102 13.51 -2.58 2.01
CA ARG A 102 12.73 -2.58 0.76
C ARG A 102 11.28 -2.94 1.09
N SER A 103 10.40 -1.93 1.10
CA SER A 103 8.95 -2.11 1.22
C SER A 103 8.26 -1.62 -0.04
N PHE A 104 7.13 -2.24 -0.39
CA PHE A 104 6.29 -1.84 -1.53
C PHE A 104 4.94 -1.26 -1.08
N LEU A 105 4.52 -1.56 0.15
CA LEU A 105 3.29 -1.09 0.76
C LEU A 105 3.62 -0.41 2.08
N LYS A 106 3.46 0.91 2.12
CA LYS A 106 3.72 1.73 3.29
C LYS A 106 2.41 2.22 3.86
N CYS A 107 2.22 2.15 5.18
CA CYS A 107 1.05 2.74 5.83
C CYS A 107 1.50 3.74 6.90
N GLU A 108 0.78 4.85 7.02
CA GLU A 108 1.04 5.91 8.00
C GLU A 108 -0.26 6.37 8.65
N ALA A 109 -0.23 6.62 9.96
CA ALA A 109 -1.34 7.14 10.73
C ALA A 109 -0.97 8.48 11.35
N LYS A 110 -1.86 9.48 11.25
CA LYS A 110 -1.59 10.82 11.81
C LYS A 110 -1.79 10.89 13.33
N ASN A 111 -2.56 9.96 13.86
CA ASN A 111 -3.05 9.92 15.23
C ASN A 111 -3.54 8.50 15.57
N TYR A 112 -4.05 8.31 16.78
CA TYR A 112 -4.60 7.05 17.26
C TYR A 112 -6.11 6.92 17.02
N SER A 113 -6.66 7.50 15.96
CA SER A 113 -8.12 7.41 15.69
C SER A 113 -8.57 6.07 15.11
N GLY A 114 -7.63 5.22 14.70
CA GLY A 114 -7.94 4.03 13.87
C GLY A 114 -7.85 4.31 12.38
N ILE A 115 -7.70 5.57 11.96
CA ILE A 115 -7.58 5.97 10.55
C ILE A 115 -6.11 6.03 10.13
N PHE A 116 -5.78 5.38 9.01
CA PHE A 116 -4.45 5.37 8.42
C PHE A 116 -4.53 5.42 6.89
N VAL A 117 -3.44 5.82 6.24
CA VAL A 117 -3.33 5.84 4.79
C VAL A 117 -2.24 4.88 4.38
N CYS A 118 -2.56 3.96 3.48
CA CYS A 118 -1.57 3.11 2.84
C CYS A 118 -1.23 3.65 1.45
N SER A 119 0.05 3.61 1.08
CA SER A 119 0.56 4.03 -0.22
C SER A 119 1.52 3.02 -0.83
N TRP A 120 1.53 3.02 -2.16
CA TRP A 120 2.39 2.21 -3.01
C TRP A 120 2.67 2.96 -4.32
N MET A 121 3.70 2.55 -5.07
CA MET A 121 4.15 3.27 -6.26
C MET A 121 4.35 2.33 -7.44
N ILE A 122 4.15 2.84 -8.65
CA ILE A 122 4.54 2.19 -9.91
C ILE A 122 5.46 3.12 -10.72
N GLU A 123 6.34 2.54 -11.54
CA GLU A 123 7.03 3.31 -12.57
C GLU A 123 6.05 3.58 -13.73
N ASN A 124 6.00 4.82 -14.23
CA ASN A 124 4.96 5.30 -15.13
C ASN A 124 4.97 4.60 -16.51
N GLU A 125 4.45 3.37 -16.61
CA GLU A 125 4.37 2.65 -17.90
C GLU A 125 3.09 1.80 -18.11
N SER A 126 2.33 1.42 -17.08
CA SER A 126 1.14 0.57 -17.26
C SER A 126 -0.19 1.30 -16.94
N PRO A 127 -0.99 1.72 -17.94
CA PRO A 127 -2.27 2.40 -17.70
C PRO A 127 -3.39 1.46 -17.17
N ASN A 128 -3.16 0.14 -17.19
CA ASN A 128 -4.18 -0.88 -16.94
C ASN A 128 -4.05 -1.61 -15.60
N VAL A 129 -3.15 -1.16 -14.71
CA VAL A 129 -2.93 -1.83 -13.42
C VAL A 129 -4.15 -1.66 -12.52
N LYS A 130 -4.62 -2.77 -11.95
CA LYS A 130 -5.73 -2.82 -11.01
C LYS A 130 -5.22 -3.14 -9.62
N PHE A 131 -5.75 -2.44 -8.63
CA PHE A 131 -5.38 -2.58 -7.23
C PHE A 131 -6.60 -2.93 -6.38
N THR A 132 -6.45 -3.91 -5.49
CA THR A 132 -7.44 -4.21 -4.45
C THR A 132 -6.73 -4.30 -3.11
N ILE A 133 -7.12 -3.44 -2.15
CA ILE A 133 -6.56 -3.42 -0.80
C ILE A 133 -7.61 -3.87 0.22
N ARG A 134 -7.24 -4.79 1.10
CA ARG A 134 -8.10 -5.31 2.18
C ARG A 134 -7.26 -5.77 3.37
N SER A 135 -7.92 -6.11 4.48
CA SER A 135 -7.26 -6.79 5.60
C SER A 135 -7.40 -8.32 5.47
N LEU A 136 -6.39 -9.09 5.93
CA LEU A 136 -6.37 -10.56 5.89
C LEU A 136 -7.09 -11.24 7.07
N LYS A 137 -7.14 -10.59 8.23
CA LYS A 137 -7.67 -11.19 9.48
C LYS A 137 -8.66 -10.26 10.17
N GLY A 138 -9.81 -10.84 10.52
CA GLY A 138 -10.86 -10.24 11.34
C GLY A 138 -12.18 -10.96 11.07
N SER A 139 -12.73 -11.63 12.08
CA SER A 139 -14.14 -12.04 12.06
C SER A 139 -14.99 -10.77 11.91
N GLN A 140 -15.60 -10.59 10.74
CA GLN A 140 -16.21 -9.34 10.28
C GLN A 140 -15.17 -8.24 9.99
N ALA A 141 -15.46 -7.39 9.00
CA ALA A 141 -14.55 -6.39 8.45
C ALA A 141 -14.03 -5.41 9.52
N ASP A 142 -12.89 -5.74 10.14
CA ASP A 142 -12.24 -4.90 11.16
C ASP A 142 -11.59 -3.66 10.53
N VAL A 143 -11.34 -3.67 9.22
CA VAL A 143 -10.78 -2.53 8.50
C VAL A 143 -11.55 -2.28 7.21
N THR A 144 -12.04 -1.05 7.04
CA THR A 144 -12.67 -0.56 5.82
C THR A 144 -11.69 0.35 5.08
N CYS A 145 -11.46 0.12 3.79
CA CYS A 145 -10.59 0.96 2.96
C CYS A 145 -11.35 1.64 1.82
N SER A 146 -10.95 2.86 1.47
CA SER A 146 -11.42 3.57 0.30
C SER A 146 -10.85 2.96 -0.99
N SER A 147 -11.47 3.30 -2.13
CA SER A 147 -10.88 3.03 -3.44
C SER A 147 -9.51 3.71 -3.56
N PRO A 148 -8.53 3.07 -4.24
CA PRO A 148 -7.23 3.68 -4.50
C PRO A 148 -7.32 4.98 -5.31
N VAL A 149 -6.57 5.99 -4.90
CA VAL A 149 -6.46 7.29 -5.57
C VAL A 149 -5.04 7.48 -6.08
N ALA A 150 -4.91 7.81 -7.37
CA ALA A 150 -3.64 8.05 -8.04
C ALA A 150 -3.15 9.49 -7.89
N HIS A 151 -1.86 9.65 -7.60
CA HIS A 151 -1.13 10.91 -7.51
C HIS A 151 0.07 10.82 -8.46
N THR A 152 -0.11 11.32 -9.68
CA THR A 152 0.91 11.22 -10.73
C THR A 152 1.93 12.35 -10.58
N ASP A 153 3.18 11.98 -10.33
CA ASP A 153 4.35 12.84 -10.56
C ASP A 153 5.05 12.43 -11.86
N LYS A 154 5.99 13.25 -12.36
CA LYS A 154 6.61 13.15 -13.69
C LYS A 154 7.19 11.77 -14.03
N SER A 155 7.62 10.97 -13.05
CA SER A 155 8.28 9.67 -13.27
C SER A 155 7.66 8.49 -12.50
N VAL A 156 6.82 8.76 -11.51
CA VAL A 156 6.25 7.76 -10.61
C VAL A 156 4.82 8.17 -10.32
N THR A 157 3.91 7.21 -10.32
CA THR A 157 2.55 7.40 -9.81
C THR A 157 2.45 6.74 -8.45
N GLU A 158 2.16 7.53 -7.42
CA GLU A 158 1.84 7.04 -6.09
C GLU A 158 0.33 6.81 -5.99
N TYR A 159 -0.06 5.65 -5.49
CA TYR A 159 -1.44 5.34 -5.16
C TYR A 159 -1.61 5.37 -3.66
N THR A 160 -2.76 5.86 -3.20
CA THR A 160 -3.11 5.94 -1.79
C THR A 160 -4.50 5.38 -1.55
N ALA A 161 -4.71 4.71 -0.42
CA ALA A 161 -6.02 4.33 0.08
C ALA A 161 -6.12 4.68 1.56
N GLN A 162 -7.20 5.37 1.93
CA GLN A 162 -7.49 5.64 3.33
C GLN A 162 -8.24 4.45 3.91
N CYS A 163 -7.75 3.92 5.02
CA CYS A 163 -8.34 2.81 5.73
C CYS A 163 -8.70 3.23 7.16
N GLN A 164 -9.74 2.60 7.70
CA GLN A 164 -10.23 2.83 9.05
C GLN A 164 -10.44 1.49 9.74
N LYS A 165 -9.84 1.34 10.92
CA LYS A 165 -10.14 0.24 11.83
C LYS A 165 -11.45 0.50 12.57
N GLU A 166 -12.42 -0.37 12.38
CA GLU A 166 -13.74 -0.28 13.00
C GLU A 166 -13.65 -0.60 14.50
N ASN A 167 -14.49 0.01 15.33
CA ASN A 167 -14.51 -0.20 16.79
C ASN A 167 -13.16 -0.02 17.50
N TYR A 168 -12.27 0.82 16.95
CA TYR A 168 -10.94 1.06 17.52
C TYR A 168 -10.99 1.92 18.79
N CYS A 169 -10.22 1.52 19.82
CA CYS A 169 -10.06 2.28 21.07
C CYS A 169 -8.67 2.95 21.11
N PRO A 170 -8.59 4.29 21.00
CA PRO A 170 -7.31 5.03 21.00
C PRO A 170 -6.47 4.89 22.28
N PHE A 171 -7.10 4.48 23.38
CA PHE A 171 -6.48 4.42 24.70
C PHE A 171 -5.99 3.01 25.08
N ALA A 172 -6.46 1.99 24.36
CA ALA A 172 -6.14 0.60 24.65
C ALA A 172 -4.80 0.20 24.03
N GLU A 173 -4.12 -0.76 24.66
CA GLU A 173 -2.96 -1.40 24.05
C GLU A 173 -3.39 -2.34 22.91
N GLU A 174 -2.69 -2.27 21.77
CA GLU A 174 -2.95 -3.14 20.64
C GLU A 174 -2.28 -4.51 20.85
N HIS A 175 -3.08 -5.57 20.91
CA HIS A 175 -2.57 -6.94 21.12
C HIS A 175 -2.35 -7.73 19.83
N GLN A 176 -3.01 -7.35 18.73
CA GLN A 176 -2.89 -8.00 17.43
C GLN A 176 -2.61 -6.96 16.34
N PRO A 177 -1.63 -7.20 15.45
CA PRO A 177 -1.31 -6.28 14.39
C PRO A 177 -2.41 -6.32 13.33
N ILE A 178 -2.55 -5.20 12.62
CA ILE A 178 -3.34 -5.11 11.41
C ILE A 178 -2.53 -5.76 10.28
N GLU A 179 -3.10 -6.79 9.64
CA GLU A 179 -2.53 -7.42 8.45
C GLU A 179 -3.22 -6.88 7.19
N MET A 180 -2.53 -6.02 6.45
CA MET A 180 -2.97 -5.48 5.18
C MET A 180 -2.51 -6.35 4.01
N PHE A 181 -3.35 -6.45 2.98
CA PHE A 181 -3.13 -7.19 1.75
C PHE A 181 -3.50 -6.34 0.55
N LEU A 182 -2.55 -6.18 -0.36
CA LEU A 182 -2.71 -5.47 -1.62
C LEU A 182 -2.55 -6.47 -2.77
N GLU A 183 -3.62 -6.69 -3.52
CA GLU A 183 -3.59 -7.39 -4.81
C GLU A 183 -3.28 -6.39 -5.91
N VAL A 184 -2.36 -6.78 -6.79
CA VAL A 184 -1.92 -6.00 -7.94
C VAL A 184 -2.06 -6.88 -9.17
N ILE A 185 -2.83 -6.40 -10.14
CA ILE A 185 -3.01 -7.10 -11.42
C ILE A 185 -2.61 -6.15 -12.54
N ASP A 186 -1.58 -6.50 -13.30
CA ASP A 186 -1.22 -5.81 -14.54
C ASP A 186 -1.52 -6.71 -15.74
N GLU A 187 -2.60 -6.39 -16.45
CA GLU A 187 -3.22 -7.20 -17.52
C GLU A 187 -3.58 -8.64 -17.10
N VAL A 188 -2.58 -9.51 -17.01
CA VAL A 188 -2.68 -10.92 -16.60
C VAL A 188 -1.59 -11.35 -15.59
N GLU A 189 -0.63 -10.47 -15.28
CA GLU A 189 0.34 -10.66 -14.20
C GLU A 189 -0.34 -10.36 -12.87
N TYR A 190 -0.17 -11.24 -11.89
CA TYR A 190 -0.66 -11.08 -10.54
C TYR A 190 0.50 -11.04 -9.55
N GLU A 191 0.47 -10.04 -8.68
CA GLU A 191 1.33 -9.93 -7.52
C GLU A 191 0.48 -9.60 -6.28
N ASN A 192 0.94 -10.02 -5.09
CA ASN A 192 0.31 -9.63 -3.84
C ASN A 192 1.30 -9.13 -2.79
N TYR A 193 0.93 -8.11 -2.04
CA TYR A 193 1.82 -7.48 -1.06
C TYR A 193 1.16 -7.48 0.29
N THR A 194 1.93 -7.85 1.32
CA THR A 194 1.45 -7.87 2.70
C THR A 194 2.22 -6.86 3.54
N SER A 195 1.51 -6.26 4.49
CA SER A 195 2.11 -5.40 5.50
C SER A 195 1.44 -5.66 6.84
N SER A 196 2.22 -5.84 7.88
CA SER A 196 1.73 -6.12 9.23
C SER A 196 2.28 -5.07 10.18
N PHE A 197 1.39 -4.39 10.92
CA PHE A 197 1.77 -3.29 11.80
C PHE A 197 0.75 -3.06 12.90
N PHE A 198 1.19 -2.43 13.98
CA PHE A 198 0.30 -1.76 14.94
C PHE A 198 0.16 -0.29 14.56
N ILE A 199 -0.98 0.35 14.88
CA ILE A 199 -1.18 1.79 14.61
C ILE A 199 -0.08 2.60 15.29
N ARG A 200 0.28 2.28 16.54
CA ARG A 200 1.37 2.94 17.29
C ARG A 200 2.73 2.94 16.56
N ASP A 201 2.99 1.95 15.71
CA ASP A 201 4.27 1.82 14.99
C ASP A 201 4.30 2.65 13.70
N ILE A 202 3.13 2.91 13.11
CA ILE A 202 2.97 3.70 11.89
C ILE A 202 2.57 5.16 12.16
N ILE A 203 2.59 5.60 13.42
CA ILE A 203 2.30 6.98 13.79
C ILE A 203 3.34 7.93 13.17
N LYS A 204 2.84 8.89 12.39
CA LYS A 204 3.57 10.04 11.88
C LYS A 204 2.69 11.29 12.02
N PRO A 205 2.89 12.11 13.05
CA PRO A 205 2.07 13.31 13.26
C PRO A 205 2.22 14.30 12.09
N ASP A 206 1.21 15.16 11.90
CA ASP A 206 1.37 16.33 11.04
C ASP A 206 2.42 17.31 11.65
N PRO A 207 3.06 18.18 10.85
CA PRO A 207 4.00 19.16 11.37
C PRO A 207 3.33 20.19 12.31
N PRO A 208 4.01 20.63 13.39
CA PRO A 208 3.53 21.72 14.24
C PRO A 208 3.41 23.05 13.49
N GLN A 209 2.56 23.95 14.00
CA GLN A 209 2.57 25.35 13.59
C GLN A 209 3.38 26.16 14.59
N CYS A 210 4.45 26.82 14.13
CA CYS A 210 5.40 27.54 14.99
C CYS A 210 5.52 29.03 14.68
N GLN A 211 5.93 29.79 15.68
CA GLN A 211 6.19 31.23 15.63
C GLN A 211 7.53 31.56 16.29
N TYR A 212 8.22 32.59 15.79
CA TYR A 212 9.50 33.04 16.34
C TYR A 212 9.47 34.49 16.80
N ALA A 213 9.73 34.69 18.09
CA ALA A 213 9.87 36.01 18.70
C ALA A 213 11.35 36.43 18.77
N ALA A 214 11.79 37.25 17.81
CA ALA A 214 13.17 37.72 17.73
C ALA A 214 13.62 38.58 18.93
N THR A 215 12.67 39.20 19.64
CA THR A 215 12.94 40.08 20.79
C THR A 215 13.64 39.34 21.94
N ASN A 216 13.32 38.08 22.15
CA ASN A 216 13.86 37.26 23.24
C ASN A 216 14.36 35.87 22.75
N GLY A 217 14.39 35.64 21.45
CA GLY A 217 14.84 34.37 20.86
C GLY A 217 13.90 33.19 21.14
N THR A 218 12.63 33.43 21.47
CA THR A 218 11.69 32.36 21.83
C THR A 218 11.02 31.80 20.58
N VAL A 219 11.06 30.48 20.43
CA VAL A 219 10.25 29.75 19.46
C VAL A 219 9.08 29.12 20.21
N THR A 220 7.87 29.30 19.72
CA THR A 220 6.65 28.69 20.29
C THR A 220 5.91 27.91 19.21
N TRP A 221 5.15 26.89 19.58
CA TRP A 221 4.36 26.11 18.64
C TRP A 221 3.10 25.50 19.25
N THR A 222 2.20 25.06 18.38
CA THR A 222 1.00 24.34 18.78
C THR A 222 1.03 22.91 18.26
N TYR A 223 0.39 22.02 19.03
CA TYR A 223 0.12 20.66 18.58
C TYR A 223 -0.67 20.70 17.27
N PRO A 224 -0.39 19.78 16.33
CA PRO A 224 -1.19 19.66 15.11
C PRO A 224 -2.66 19.42 15.45
N ARG A 225 -3.57 20.03 14.68
CA ARG A 225 -5.02 19.90 14.90
C ARG A 225 -5.52 18.47 14.72
N THR A 226 -4.80 17.68 13.93
CA THR A 226 -5.09 16.28 13.64
C THR A 226 -4.63 15.34 14.75
N TRP A 227 -3.83 15.80 15.71
CA TRP A 227 -3.29 14.92 16.76
C TRP A 227 -4.37 14.46 17.76
N SER A 228 -4.18 13.27 18.34
CA SER A 228 -5.10 12.69 19.32
C SER A 228 -5.30 13.59 20.54
N THR A 229 -6.49 13.52 21.13
CA THR A 229 -6.85 14.24 22.36
C THR A 229 -7.34 13.27 23.43
N PRO A 230 -7.12 13.56 24.73
CA PRO A 230 -6.47 14.75 25.26
C PRO A 230 -4.94 14.71 25.16
N LYS A 231 -4.30 15.88 25.01
CA LYS A 231 -2.83 16.01 24.86
C LYS A 231 -2.05 15.57 26.11
N SER A 232 -2.71 15.55 27.27
CA SER A 232 -2.15 15.00 28.50
C SER A 232 -1.93 13.48 28.42
N TYR A 233 -2.76 12.78 27.64
CA TYR A 233 -2.64 11.34 27.41
C TYR A 233 -1.79 11.02 26.18
N PHE A 234 -1.92 11.83 25.13
CA PHE A 234 -1.13 11.72 23.89
C PHE A 234 -0.11 12.87 23.80
N PRO A 235 0.95 12.91 24.64
CA PRO A 235 1.96 13.95 24.53
C PRO A 235 2.87 13.72 23.32
N LEU A 236 3.24 14.83 22.68
CA LEU A 236 4.29 14.87 21.67
C LEU A 236 5.59 15.38 22.28
N THR A 237 6.71 14.90 21.74
CA THR A 237 8.03 15.52 21.88
C THR A 237 8.41 16.23 20.58
N PHE A 238 9.29 17.22 20.65
CA PHE A 238 9.57 18.13 19.55
C PHE A 238 11.06 18.28 19.31
N ARG A 239 11.40 18.63 18.07
CA ARG A 239 12.72 19.09 17.68
C ARG A 239 12.63 20.42 16.98
N VAL A 240 13.51 21.35 17.33
CA VAL A 240 13.66 22.65 16.69
C VAL A 240 14.97 22.67 15.92
N LYS A 241 14.89 22.86 14.60
CA LYS A 241 16.05 23.01 13.73
C LYS A 241 16.26 24.48 13.40
N VAL A 242 17.49 24.94 13.60
CA VAL A 242 17.98 26.26 13.19
C VAL A 242 19.04 26.07 12.13
N GLU A 243 18.73 26.51 10.91
CA GLU A 243 19.66 26.52 9.78
C GLU A 243 20.20 27.94 9.62
N SER A 244 21.48 28.13 9.98
CA SER A 244 22.14 29.43 9.85
C SER A 244 22.97 29.51 8.59
N THR A 245 22.83 30.61 7.86
CA THR A 245 23.67 30.89 6.67
C THR A 245 25.15 31.11 7.02
N LYS A 246 25.46 31.44 8.28
CA LYS A 246 26.84 31.69 8.73
C LYS A 246 27.53 30.44 9.27
N LYS A 247 26.78 29.40 9.66
CA LYS A 247 27.33 28.17 10.25
C LYS A 247 27.24 27.04 9.24
N ARG A 248 28.31 26.24 9.14
CA ARG A 248 28.34 25.04 8.26
C ARG A 248 27.41 23.91 8.72
N LYS A 249 26.91 23.93 9.96
CA LYS A 249 26.08 22.86 10.54
C LYS A 249 24.79 23.42 11.10
N ASN A 250 23.70 22.69 10.82
CA ASN A 250 22.39 22.92 11.41
C ASN A 250 22.44 22.60 12.91
N GLN A 251 21.75 23.41 13.71
CA GLN A 251 21.59 23.16 15.14
C GLN A 251 20.20 22.56 15.38
N VAL A 252 20.12 21.47 16.13
CA VAL A 252 18.86 20.80 16.49
C VAL A 252 18.75 20.77 18.00
N TYR A 253 17.62 21.22 18.52
CA TYR A 253 17.30 21.26 19.95
C TYR A 253 16.07 20.40 20.21
N ASP A 254 16.15 19.46 21.15
CA ASP A 254 15.00 18.69 21.61
C ASP A 254 14.18 19.52 22.63
N ALA A 255 12.85 19.39 22.59
CA ALA A 255 11.94 20.12 23.48
C ALA A 255 10.73 19.25 23.82
N GLU A 256 10.37 19.21 25.11
CA GLU A 256 9.17 18.50 25.60
C GLU A 256 7.97 19.44 25.79
N GLU A 257 8.24 20.73 25.88
CA GLU A 257 7.22 21.78 25.99
C GLU A 257 6.97 22.44 24.64
N GLN A 258 5.94 23.28 24.57
CA GLN A 258 5.52 23.99 23.36
C GLN A 258 6.28 25.30 23.11
N SER A 259 7.40 25.48 23.81
CA SER A 259 8.27 26.63 23.68
C SER A 259 9.70 26.30 24.05
N ILE A 260 10.66 26.94 23.39
CA ILE A 260 12.06 26.91 23.76
C ILE A 260 12.71 28.26 23.44
N GLN A 261 13.66 28.68 24.27
CA GLN A 261 14.53 29.79 23.96
C GLN A 261 15.77 29.27 23.22
N ILE A 262 16.02 29.82 22.03
CA ILE A 262 17.21 29.53 21.25
C ILE A 262 18.15 30.74 21.27
N PRO A 263 19.48 30.54 21.13
CA PRO A 263 20.42 31.64 21.01
C PRO A 263 19.98 32.59 19.88
N MET A 264 20.12 33.91 20.09
CA MET A 264 19.67 34.92 19.12
C MET A 264 20.13 34.58 17.71
N THR A 265 19.16 34.35 16.84
CA THR A 265 19.39 33.99 15.45
C THR A 265 19.57 35.24 14.59
N GLY A 266 20.37 35.12 13.53
CA GLY A 266 20.50 36.19 12.55
C GLY A 266 19.23 36.37 11.71
N PRO A 267 19.04 37.53 11.06
CA PRO A 267 17.83 37.83 10.28
C PRO A 267 17.59 36.92 9.07
N LYS A 268 18.54 36.03 8.72
CA LYS A 268 18.45 35.08 7.61
C LYS A 268 18.39 33.62 8.06
N ASP A 269 18.35 33.37 9.37
CA ASP A 269 18.31 32.01 9.89
C ASP A 269 16.91 31.42 9.72
N LYS A 270 16.85 30.14 9.35
CA LYS A 270 15.61 29.41 9.12
C LYS A 270 15.32 28.52 10.32
N ILE A 271 14.15 28.69 10.91
CA ILE A 271 13.71 27.92 12.09
C ILE A 271 12.54 27.05 11.67
N SER A 272 12.56 25.77 12.04
CA SER A 272 11.48 24.81 11.78
C SER A 272 11.34 23.85 12.95
N VAL A 273 10.14 23.33 13.16
CA VAL A 273 9.81 22.41 14.25
C VAL A 273 9.21 21.12 13.67
N GLN A 274 9.58 19.98 14.22
CA GLN A 274 8.92 18.70 13.94
C GLN A 274 8.47 18.05 15.25
N ALA A 275 7.53 17.12 15.16
CA ALA A 275 6.96 16.42 16.31
C ALA A 275 7.03 14.90 16.15
N ARG A 276 7.00 14.20 17.27
CA ARG A 276 6.87 12.74 17.34
C ARG A 276 6.10 12.37 18.60
N ASP A 277 5.46 11.22 18.61
CA ASP A 277 4.96 10.62 19.84
C ASP A 277 6.06 10.56 20.91
N ARG A 278 5.73 10.92 22.16
CA ARG A 278 6.71 10.93 23.26
C ARG A 278 7.05 9.52 23.75
N TYR A 279 6.08 8.62 23.78
CA TYR A 279 6.20 7.31 24.43
C TYR A 279 6.53 6.19 23.45
N HIS A 280 6.20 6.37 22.17
CA HIS A 280 6.52 5.43 21.11
C HIS A 280 7.61 5.98 20.18
N ASN A 281 8.53 5.10 19.77
CA ASN A 281 9.58 5.44 18.82
C ASN A 281 9.04 5.41 17.37
N SER A 282 7.99 6.17 17.13
CA SER A 282 7.32 6.28 15.83
C SER A 282 8.07 7.24 14.90
N SER A 283 7.51 7.52 13.72
CA SER A 283 8.13 8.46 12.78
C SER A 283 8.01 9.90 13.27
N TRP A 284 9.05 10.70 13.00
CA TRP A 284 8.96 12.15 13.12
C TRP A 284 8.04 12.70 12.01
N SER A 285 7.29 13.76 12.33
CA SER A 285 6.61 14.57 11.32
C SER A 285 7.62 15.15 10.33
N GLU A 286 7.14 15.62 9.19
CA GLU A 286 7.93 16.55 8.39
C GLU A 286 8.27 17.80 9.22
N TRP A 287 9.34 18.50 8.83
CA TRP A 287 9.62 19.82 9.38
C TRP A 287 8.50 20.78 9.02
N SER A 288 8.09 21.61 9.98
CA SER A 288 7.11 22.67 9.76
C SER A 288 7.58 23.64 8.69
N SER A 289 6.63 24.42 8.17
CA SER A 289 6.97 25.69 7.52
C SER A 289 7.82 26.55 8.47
N LEU A 290 8.59 27.47 7.89
CA LEU A 290 9.47 28.35 8.67
C LEU A 290 8.68 29.11 9.74
N CYS A 291 9.18 29.08 10.98
CA CYS A 291 8.62 29.84 12.08
C CYS A 291 8.81 31.33 11.80
N ARG A 292 7.68 32.06 11.69
CA ARG A 292 7.65 33.50 11.45
C ARG A 292 7.14 34.25 12.67
#